data_AF-A0A6N2E2E3-F1
#
_entry.id   AF-A0A6N2E2E3-F1
#
_cell.length_a   1.000
_cell.length_b   1.000
_cell.length_c   1.000
_cell.angle_alpha   90.00
_cell.angle_beta   90.00
_cell.angle_gamma   90.00
#
_symmetry.space_group_name_H-M   'P 1'
#
loop_
_entity.id
_entity.type
_entity.pdbx_description
1 polymer ?
#
loop_
_entity_poly.entity_id
_entity_poly.type
_entity_poly.pdbx_seq_one_letter_code
_entity_poly.pdbx_strand_id
1 'polypeptide(L)'
;MTDGPFRNAELSGRWKQYGKDLVSDAASADERIVQACHSMVGDLDVSEVSSLLSAIKRHAERPQMDLDVMSSMETLFESGLKSPLTDILEKHLMANLHDRMPLDAALDRALQSTVADWIGITKNRLDEECIRARDLGDMNREDYRKGIERNAETFAGIDRNGLCDALTNGDKRAFKQAQQKKTGVDEGPDE
;
A
#
# COMPACT_ATOMS: atom_id res chain seq x y z
N MET A 1 -10.62 -21.04 -19.42
CA MET A 1 -9.92 -20.21 -18.42
C MET A 1 -10.90 -19.93 -17.32
N THR A 2 -10.70 -20.52 -16.14
CA THR A 2 -11.46 -20.15 -14.95
C THR A 2 -10.97 -18.78 -14.51
N ASP A 3 -11.84 -17.78 -14.57
CA ASP A 3 -11.57 -16.49 -13.94
C ASP A 3 -11.34 -16.76 -12.45
N GLY A 4 -10.26 -16.19 -11.89
CA GLY A 4 -9.77 -16.52 -10.55
C GLY A 4 -10.78 -16.23 -9.43
N PRO A 5 -10.44 -16.55 -8.17
CA PRO A 5 -11.38 -16.48 -7.06
C PRO A 5 -12.02 -15.10 -6.84
N PHE A 6 -11.35 -14.02 -7.25
CA PHE A 6 -11.84 -12.64 -7.13
C PHE A 6 -12.51 -12.12 -8.40
N ARG A 7 -12.93 -12.98 -9.33
CA ARG A 7 -13.54 -12.57 -10.61
C ARG A 7 -14.71 -11.60 -10.44
N ASN A 8 -15.56 -11.87 -9.45
CA ASN A 8 -16.78 -11.10 -9.15
C ASN A 8 -16.56 -9.99 -8.11
N ALA A 9 -15.37 -9.87 -7.54
CA ALA A 9 -15.08 -8.88 -6.52
C ALA A 9 -14.93 -7.47 -7.14
N GLU A 10 -15.33 -6.43 -6.39
CA GLU A 10 -15.11 -5.02 -6.71
C GLU A 10 -13.66 -4.61 -6.39
N LEU A 11 -12.73 -5.28 -7.06
CA LEU A 11 -11.29 -5.10 -6.95
C LEU A 11 -10.70 -4.67 -8.29
N SER A 12 -9.59 -3.94 -8.24
CA SER A 12 -8.81 -3.63 -9.45
C SER A 12 -8.29 -4.91 -10.10
N GLY A 13 -7.96 -4.86 -11.40
CA GLY A 13 -7.42 -6.01 -12.11
C GLY A 13 -6.15 -6.59 -11.48
N ARG A 14 -5.34 -5.74 -10.81
CA ARG A 14 -4.13 -6.16 -10.11
C ARG A 14 -4.44 -7.04 -8.89
N TRP A 15 -5.46 -6.68 -8.12
CA TRP A 15 -5.93 -7.48 -7.00
C TRP A 15 -6.64 -8.76 -7.47
N LYS A 16 -7.34 -8.72 -8.61
CA LYS A 16 -7.89 -9.96 -9.21
C LYS A 16 -6.78 -10.92 -9.66
N GLN A 17 -5.67 -10.40 -10.17
CA GLN A 17 -4.48 -11.21 -10.45
C GLN A 17 -3.87 -11.77 -9.17
N TYR A 18 -3.70 -10.94 -8.13
CA TYR A 18 -3.23 -11.40 -6.83
C TYR A 18 -4.09 -12.55 -6.26
N GLY A 19 -5.42 -12.47 -6.40
CA GLY A 19 -6.32 -13.56 -6.02
C GLY A 19 -6.05 -14.88 -6.74
N LYS A 20 -5.66 -14.85 -8.02
CA LYS A 20 -5.21 -16.04 -8.75
C LYS A 20 -3.92 -16.58 -8.17
N ASP A 21 -2.98 -15.70 -7.85
CA ASP A 21 -1.66 -16.06 -7.32
C ASP A 21 -1.75 -16.67 -5.91
N LEU A 22 -2.77 -16.29 -5.12
CA LEU A 22 -3.06 -16.90 -3.81
C LEU A 22 -3.36 -18.39 -3.93
N VAL A 23 -4.19 -18.80 -4.89
CA VAL A 23 -4.64 -20.20 -5.03
C VAL A 23 -3.78 -21.01 -5.99
N SER A 24 -2.97 -20.36 -6.82
CA SER A 24 -2.04 -21.00 -7.75
C SER A 24 -0.76 -21.49 -7.06
N ASP A 25 -0.33 -22.73 -7.33
CA ASP A 25 0.99 -23.22 -6.89
C ASP A 25 2.15 -22.72 -7.75
N ALA A 26 1.86 -22.11 -8.90
CA ALA A 26 2.90 -21.56 -9.77
C ALA A 26 3.50 -20.26 -9.21
N ALA A 27 2.77 -19.52 -8.37
CA ALA A 27 3.25 -18.29 -7.77
C ALA A 27 4.07 -18.58 -6.51
N SER A 28 5.30 -18.09 -6.47
CA SER A 28 6.16 -18.09 -5.29
C SER A 28 5.71 -17.06 -4.24
N ALA A 29 6.22 -17.18 -3.02
CA ALA A 29 5.95 -16.22 -1.95
C ALA A 29 6.42 -14.80 -2.32
N ASP A 30 7.61 -14.67 -2.89
CA ASP A 30 8.16 -13.39 -3.33
C ASP A 30 7.31 -12.74 -4.42
N GLU A 31 6.83 -13.51 -5.39
CA GLU A 31 5.97 -12.98 -6.46
C GLU A 31 4.65 -12.46 -5.91
N ARG A 32 4.06 -13.15 -4.93
CA ARG A 32 2.88 -12.66 -4.22
C ARG A 32 3.15 -11.36 -3.47
N ILE A 33 4.28 -11.24 -2.78
CA ILE A 33 4.68 -10.00 -2.08
C ILE A 33 4.83 -8.85 -3.07
N VAL A 34 5.56 -9.07 -4.16
CA VAL A 34 5.76 -8.06 -5.20
C VAL A 34 4.43 -7.64 -5.83
N GLN A 35 3.56 -8.60 -6.15
CA GLN A 35 2.24 -8.34 -6.71
C GLN A 35 1.35 -7.56 -5.72
N ALA A 36 1.38 -7.89 -4.44
CA ALA A 36 0.63 -7.17 -3.41
C ALA A 36 1.13 -5.72 -3.27
N CYS A 37 2.44 -5.51 -3.12
CA CYS A 37 3.02 -4.16 -3.05
C CYS A 37 2.71 -3.34 -4.31
N HIS A 38 2.84 -3.94 -5.49
CA HIS A 38 2.51 -3.28 -6.75
C HIS A 38 1.02 -2.90 -6.84
N SER A 39 0.13 -3.77 -6.34
CA SER A 39 -1.31 -3.51 -6.31
C SER A 39 -1.67 -2.40 -5.35
N MET A 40 -1.08 -2.40 -4.15
CA MET A 40 -1.26 -1.35 -3.13
C MET A 40 -0.89 0.03 -3.70
N VAL A 41 0.33 0.18 -4.21
CA VAL A 41 0.82 1.46 -4.74
C VAL A 41 0.11 1.85 -6.04
N GLY A 42 -0.28 0.86 -6.86
CA GLY A 42 -0.92 1.07 -8.15
C GLY A 42 -2.34 1.64 -8.08
N ASP A 43 -3.05 1.45 -6.96
CA ASP A 43 -4.39 1.97 -6.72
C ASP A 43 -4.39 3.39 -6.10
N LEU A 44 -3.20 3.92 -5.76
CA LEU A 44 -3.03 5.25 -5.19
C LEU A 44 -2.63 6.31 -6.21
N ASP A 45 -2.96 7.57 -5.89
CA ASP A 45 -2.29 8.73 -6.45
C ASP A 45 -1.02 9.07 -5.66
N VAL A 46 0.04 8.29 -5.87
CA VAL A 46 1.30 8.47 -5.14
C VAL A 46 1.98 9.81 -5.42
N SER A 47 1.72 10.44 -6.57
CA SER A 47 2.25 11.76 -6.90
C SER A 47 1.68 12.82 -5.97
N GLU A 48 0.39 12.74 -5.70
CA GLU A 48 -0.29 13.64 -4.78
C GLU A 48 0.16 13.40 -3.34
N VAL A 49 0.25 12.13 -2.92
CA VAL A 49 0.77 11.77 -1.58
C VAL A 49 2.20 12.28 -1.41
N SER A 50 3.08 12.06 -2.39
CA SER A 50 4.46 12.56 -2.35
C SER A 50 4.52 14.10 -2.30
N SER A 51 3.63 14.78 -3.02
CA SER A 51 3.54 16.25 -3.01
C SER A 51 3.15 16.77 -1.63
N LEU A 52 2.16 16.14 -0.99
CA LEU A 52 1.75 16.46 0.39
C LEU A 52 2.90 16.23 1.37
N LEU A 53 3.54 15.06 1.32
CA LEU A 53 4.69 14.74 2.18
C LEU A 53 5.83 15.75 1.99
N SER A 54 6.10 16.15 0.74
CA SER A 54 7.11 17.17 0.42
C SER A 54 6.73 18.55 0.95
N ALA A 55 5.45 18.92 0.91
CA ALA A 55 4.97 20.19 1.46
C ALA A 55 5.15 20.24 2.98
N ILE A 56 4.84 19.15 3.69
CA ILE A 56 5.04 19.04 5.14
C ILE A 56 6.53 19.08 5.49
N LYS A 57 7.40 18.35 4.78
CA LYS A 57 8.86 18.39 4.99
C LYS A 57 9.43 19.79 4.80
N ARG A 58 9.03 20.48 3.72
CA ARG A 58 9.41 21.88 3.49
C ARG A 58 8.93 22.81 4.60
N HIS A 59 7.79 22.51 5.22
CA HIS A 59 7.31 23.26 6.38
C HIS A 59 8.22 23.05 7.59
N ALA A 60 8.66 21.82 7.84
CA ALA A 60 9.60 21.50 8.93
C ALA A 60 10.97 22.17 8.75
N GLU A 61 11.43 22.34 7.51
CA GLU A 61 12.71 22.98 7.17
C GLU A 61 12.70 24.51 7.26
N ARG A 62 11.53 25.14 7.38
CA ARG A 62 11.43 26.61 7.44
C ARG A 62 11.80 27.10 8.84
N PRO A 63 12.82 27.96 8.99
CA PRO A 63 13.22 28.51 10.30
C PRO A 63 12.22 29.51 10.89
N GLN A 64 11.12 29.80 10.20
CA GLN A 64 10.11 30.71 10.73
C GLN A 64 9.37 30.00 11.87
N MET A 65 9.27 30.69 13.01
CA MET A 65 8.56 30.21 14.18
C MET A 65 7.07 30.15 13.86
N ASP A 66 6.62 29.00 13.36
CA ASP A 66 5.19 28.71 13.27
C ASP A 66 4.65 28.53 14.68
N LEU A 67 3.79 29.45 15.09
CA LEU A 67 3.17 29.47 16.41
C LEU A 67 2.07 28.41 16.54
N ASP A 68 1.55 27.90 15.41
CA ASP A 68 0.49 26.91 15.36
C ASP A 68 0.68 25.91 14.21
N VAL A 69 1.66 25.03 14.40
CA VAL A 69 1.99 23.95 13.46
C VAL A 69 0.78 23.05 13.18
N MET A 70 -0.10 22.84 14.16
CA MET A 70 -1.28 21.98 13.98
C MET A 70 -2.24 22.57 12.95
N SER A 71 -2.65 23.82 13.12
CA SER A 71 -3.54 24.51 12.16
C SER A 71 -2.92 24.58 10.75
N SER A 72 -1.60 24.81 10.67
CA SER A 72 -0.87 24.78 9.39
C SER A 72 -0.95 23.42 8.72
N MET A 73 -0.79 22.33 9.48
CA MET A 73 -0.89 20.96 8.94
C MET A 73 -2.33 20.65 8.51
N GLU A 74 -3.33 20.99 9.31
CA GLU A 74 -4.75 20.79 8.96
C GLU A 74 -5.08 21.47 7.62
N THR A 75 -4.64 22.72 7.44
CA THR A 75 -4.83 23.45 6.18
C THR A 75 -4.18 22.74 4.98
N LEU A 76 -2.99 22.16 5.16
CA LEU A 76 -2.33 21.38 4.09
C LEU A 76 -3.17 20.15 3.72
N PHE A 77 -3.68 19.40 4.70
CA PHE A 77 -4.53 18.23 4.47
C PHE A 77 -5.91 18.58 3.91
N GLU A 78 -6.47 19.73 4.25
CA GLU A 78 -7.74 20.23 3.68
C GLU A 78 -7.58 20.65 2.21
N SER A 79 -6.42 21.19 1.84
CA SER A 79 -6.15 21.65 0.47
C SER A 79 -5.83 20.53 -0.52
N GLY A 80 -5.44 19.35 -0.03
CA GLY A 80 -5.04 18.20 -0.84
C GLY A 80 -6.17 17.21 -1.14
N LEU A 81 -5.84 16.16 -1.91
CA LEU A 81 -6.78 15.06 -2.18
C LEU A 81 -7.17 14.30 -0.91
N LYS A 82 -8.47 14.22 -0.64
CA LYS A 82 -9.02 13.35 0.40
C LYS A 82 -9.02 11.90 -0.07
N SER A 83 -8.33 11.06 0.69
CA SER A 83 -8.23 9.62 0.45
C SER A 83 -8.12 8.91 1.80
N PRO A 84 -8.53 7.64 1.90
CA PRO A 84 -8.39 6.89 3.16
C PRO A 84 -6.96 6.86 3.70
N LEU A 85 -5.95 6.86 2.81
CA LEU A 85 -4.54 6.89 3.22
C LEU A 85 -4.14 8.25 3.81
N THR A 86 -4.55 9.35 3.18
CA THR A 86 -4.25 10.70 3.66
C THR A 86 -4.98 11.00 4.96
N ASP A 87 -6.19 10.48 5.16
CA ASP A 87 -6.93 10.59 6.42
C ASP A 87 -6.22 9.85 7.58
N ILE A 88 -5.69 8.64 7.31
CA ILE A 88 -4.90 7.87 8.30
C ILE A 88 -3.61 8.63 8.64
N LEU A 89 -2.93 9.19 7.64
CA LEU A 89 -1.71 9.98 7.83
C LEU A 89 -1.97 11.22 8.68
N GLU A 90 -3.02 11.98 8.35
CA GLU A 90 -3.46 13.16 9.09
C GLU A 90 -3.68 12.80 10.56
N LYS A 91 -4.47 11.77 10.83
CA LYS A 91 -4.76 11.30 12.18
C LYS A 91 -3.49 10.99 12.98
N HIS A 92 -2.55 10.23 12.41
CA HIS A 92 -1.31 9.89 13.10
C HIS A 92 -0.40 11.09 13.30
N LEU A 93 -0.31 11.98 12.31
CA LEU A 93 0.49 13.20 12.41
C LEU A 93 -0.04 14.10 13.53
N MET A 94 -1.35 14.36 13.55
CA MET A 94 -1.99 15.20 14.57
C MET A 94 -1.81 14.62 15.97
N ALA A 95 -1.94 13.30 16.12
CA ALA A 95 -1.66 12.64 17.39
C ALA A 95 -0.20 12.85 17.86
N ASN A 96 0.77 12.68 16.96
CA ASN A 96 2.18 12.89 17.29
C ASN A 96 2.50 14.36 17.63
N LEU A 97 1.89 15.32 16.91
CA LEU A 97 2.05 16.75 17.18
C LEU A 97 1.42 17.15 18.52
N HIS A 98 0.25 16.59 18.84
CA HIS A 98 -0.40 16.78 20.13
C HIS A 98 0.49 16.29 21.30
N ASP A 99 1.25 15.21 21.08
CA ASP A 99 2.25 14.70 22.01
C ASP A 99 3.56 15.53 22.03
N ARG A 100 3.55 16.72 21.41
CA ARG A 100 4.65 17.69 21.35
C ARG A 100 5.90 17.18 20.63
N MET A 101 5.73 16.24 19.71
CA MET A 101 6.82 15.78 18.86
C MET A 101 7.21 16.86 17.84
N PRO A 102 8.51 17.08 17.56
CA PRO A 102 8.94 17.95 16.47
C PRO A 102 8.37 17.46 15.13
N LEU A 103 7.97 18.40 14.24
CA LEU A 103 7.24 18.08 13.01
C LEU A 103 7.91 17.00 12.15
N ASP A 104 9.24 17.05 12.00
CA ASP A 104 10.00 16.08 11.20
C ASP A 104 9.88 14.64 11.77
N ALA A 105 10.15 14.50 13.08
CA ALA A 105 9.99 13.22 13.78
C ALA A 105 8.52 12.77 13.83
N ALA A 106 7.58 13.71 13.95
CA ALA A 106 6.14 13.44 13.95
C ALA A 106 5.68 12.87 12.61
N LEU A 107 6.19 13.43 11.51
CA LEU A 107 5.93 12.96 10.15
C LEU A 107 6.51 11.57 9.91
N ASP A 108 7.77 11.34 10.25
CA ASP A 108 8.41 10.03 10.07
C ASP A 108 7.66 8.93 10.83
N ARG A 109 7.29 9.19 12.08
CA ARG A 109 6.51 8.24 12.90
C ARG A 109 5.09 8.05 12.37
N ALA A 110 4.46 9.11 11.87
CA ALA A 110 3.11 9.05 11.30
C ALA A 110 3.10 8.23 10.00
N LEU A 111 4.10 8.41 9.14
CA LEU A 111 4.23 7.65 7.88
C LEU A 111 4.40 6.15 8.15
N GLN A 112 5.27 5.78 9.10
CA GLN A 112 5.47 4.39 9.50
C GLN A 112 4.18 3.75 10.04
N SER A 113 3.45 4.48 10.88
CA SER A 113 2.18 4.02 11.45
C SER A 113 1.09 3.90 10.37
N THR A 114 1.05 4.84 9.44
CA THR A 114 0.13 4.85 8.30
C THR A 114 0.36 3.65 7.39
N VAL A 115 1.61 3.35 7.04
CA VAL A 115 1.93 2.18 6.21
C VAL A 115 1.56 0.88 6.92
N ALA A 116 1.80 0.77 8.23
CA ALA A 116 1.41 -0.40 9.01
C ALA A 116 -0.12 -0.61 9.01
N ASP A 117 -0.89 0.45 9.25
CA ASP A 117 -2.35 0.39 9.21
C ASP A 117 -2.86 0.07 7.80
N TRP A 118 -2.28 0.67 6.77
CA TRP A 118 -2.66 0.45 5.39
C TRP A 118 -2.43 -1.00 4.93
N ILE A 119 -1.31 -1.61 5.32
CA ILE A 119 -1.02 -3.04 5.14
C ILE A 119 -2.11 -3.87 5.83
N GLY A 120 -2.43 -3.56 7.09
CA GLY A 120 -3.44 -4.29 7.87
C GLY A 120 -4.85 -4.21 7.27
N ILE A 121 -5.28 -3.00 6.90
CA ILE A 121 -6.59 -2.76 6.26
C ILE A 121 -6.69 -3.51 4.94
N THR A 122 -5.64 -3.43 4.11
CA THR A 122 -5.62 -4.10 2.81
C THR A 122 -5.65 -5.62 2.97
N LYS A 123 -4.87 -6.18 3.90
CA LYS A 123 -4.90 -7.61 4.22
C LYS A 123 -6.30 -8.05 4.61
N ASN A 124 -6.94 -7.33 5.55
CA ASN A 124 -8.27 -7.66 6.05
C ASN A 124 -9.32 -7.62 4.94
N ARG A 125 -9.25 -6.60 4.06
CA ARG A 125 -10.12 -6.53 2.88
C ARG A 125 -9.99 -7.77 2.01
N LEU A 126 -8.78 -8.26 1.76
CA LEU A 126 -8.57 -9.45 0.94
C LEU A 126 -8.97 -10.76 1.65
N ASP A 127 -8.81 -10.84 2.97
CA ASP A 127 -9.36 -11.95 3.76
C ASP A 127 -10.89 -12.01 3.64
N GLU A 128 -11.57 -10.86 3.68
CA GLU A 128 -13.01 -10.78 3.44
C GLU A 128 -13.39 -11.22 2.02
N GLU A 129 -12.60 -10.86 1.00
CA GLU A 129 -12.84 -11.32 -0.37
C GLU A 129 -12.64 -12.83 -0.52
N CYS A 130 -11.68 -13.43 0.20
CA CYS A 130 -11.55 -14.88 0.29
C CYS A 130 -12.80 -15.52 0.92
N ILE A 131 -13.35 -14.92 1.98
CA ILE A 131 -14.59 -15.38 2.62
C ILE A 131 -15.76 -15.29 1.63
N ARG A 132 -15.93 -14.13 0.96
CA ARG A 132 -16.98 -13.92 -0.05
C ARG A 132 -16.86 -14.91 -1.20
N ALA A 133 -15.66 -15.11 -1.75
CA ALA A 133 -15.42 -16.05 -2.84
C ALA A 133 -15.77 -17.48 -2.45
N ARG A 134 -15.46 -17.91 -1.22
CA ARG A 134 -15.88 -19.22 -0.70
C ARG A 134 -17.40 -19.32 -0.61
N ASP A 135 -18.06 -18.31 -0.04
CA ASP A 135 -19.51 -18.33 0.19
C ASP A 135 -20.30 -18.32 -1.12
N LEU A 136 -19.75 -17.69 -2.18
CA LEU A 136 -20.31 -17.68 -3.52
C LEU A 136 -19.93 -18.90 -4.38
N GLY A 137 -19.05 -19.78 -3.87
CA GLY A 137 -18.58 -20.96 -4.59
C GLY A 137 -17.52 -20.67 -5.67
N ASP A 138 -16.97 -19.46 -5.70
CA ASP A 138 -15.83 -19.09 -6.55
C ASP A 138 -14.50 -19.66 -6.03
N MET A 139 -14.49 -20.15 -4.78
CA MET A 139 -13.33 -20.75 -4.13
C MET A 139 -13.76 -22.01 -3.34
N ASN A 140 -13.09 -23.15 -3.56
CA ASN A 140 -13.37 -24.35 -2.76
C ASN A 140 -12.71 -24.26 -1.37
N ARG A 141 -12.97 -25.22 -0.49
CA ARG A 141 -12.46 -25.21 0.90
C ARG A 141 -10.93 -25.25 0.99
N GLU A 142 -10.27 -25.97 0.08
CA GLU A 142 -8.81 -26.08 0.05
C GLU A 142 -8.18 -24.78 -0.43
N ASP A 143 -8.69 -24.22 -1.53
CA ASP A 143 -8.28 -22.93 -2.06
C ASP A 143 -8.51 -21.81 -1.04
N TYR A 144 -9.58 -21.86 -0.27
CA TYR A 144 -9.86 -20.92 0.83
C TYR A 144 -8.80 -20.99 1.92
N ARG A 145 -8.51 -22.20 2.42
CA ARG A 145 -7.49 -22.38 3.46
C ARG A 145 -6.14 -21.85 2.97
N LYS A 146 -5.76 -22.23 1.76
CA LYS A 146 -4.53 -21.83 1.09
C LYS A 146 -4.46 -20.31 0.85
N GLY A 147 -5.56 -19.71 0.43
CA GLY A 147 -5.68 -18.28 0.20
C GLY A 147 -5.49 -17.46 1.47
N ILE A 148 -6.13 -17.84 2.58
CA ILE A 148 -5.97 -17.17 3.87
C ILE A 148 -4.53 -17.31 4.41
N GLU A 149 -3.97 -18.52 4.39
CA GLU A 149 -2.60 -18.77 4.84
C GLU A 149 -1.59 -17.93 4.04
N ARG A 150 -1.68 -17.98 2.70
CA ARG A 150 -0.77 -17.25 1.82
C ARG A 150 -0.97 -15.74 1.86
N ASN A 151 -2.19 -15.25 2.08
CA ASN A 151 -2.44 -13.83 2.28
C ASN A 151 -1.76 -13.35 3.58
N ALA A 152 -1.88 -14.12 4.67
CA ALA A 152 -1.19 -13.81 5.92
C ALA A 152 0.34 -13.80 5.76
N GLU A 153 0.92 -14.82 5.11
CA GLU A 153 2.35 -14.88 4.79
C GLU A 153 2.81 -13.70 3.93
N THR A 154 2.04 -13.38 2.88
CA THR A 154 2.36 -12.29 1.95
C THR A 154 2.46 -10.96 2.69
N PHE A 155 1.42 -10.60 3.45
CA PHE A 155 1.37 -9.31 4.13
C PHE A 155 2.34 -9.22 5.32
N ALA A 156 2.73 -10.35 5.91
CA ALA A 156 3.81 -10.39 6.89
C ALA A 156 5.20 -10.14 6.26
N GLY A 157 5.38 -10.52 4.99
CA GLY A 157 6.62 -10.34 4.23
C GLY A 157 6.78 -8.99 3.53
N ILE A 158 5.80 -8.09 3.61
CA ILE A 158 5.88 -6.76 2.99
C ILE A 158 6.92 -5.90 3.71
N ASP A 159 7.86 -5.34 2.93
CA ASP A 159 8.81 -4.33 3.41
C ASP A 159 8.12 -2.98 3.60
N ARG A 160 7.92 -2.62 4.87
CA ARG A 160 7.28 -1.36 5.26
C ARG A 160 8.13 -0.14 4.90
N ASN A 161 9.46 -0.27 4.98
CA ASN A 161 10.35 0.84 4.65
C ASN A 161 10.31 1.12 3.15
N GLY A 162 10.38 0.07 2.32
CA GLY A 162 10.20 0.20 0.88
C GLY A 162 8.87 0.86 0.49
N LEU A 163 7.78 0.59 1.22
CA LEU A 163 6.49 1.29 1.01
C LEU A 163 6.54 2.75 1.45
N CYS A 164 7.17 3.07 2.59
CA CYS A 164 7.37 4.46 3.02
C CYS A 164 8.18 5.25 1.98
N ASP A 165 9.23 4.65 1.43
CA ASP A 165 10.07 5.25 0.40
C ASP A 165 9.30 5.45 -0.90
N ALA A 166 8.49 4.48 -1.31
CA ALA A 166 7.65 4.59 -2.50
C ALA A 166 6.63 5.74 -2.38
N LEU A 167 6.00 5.91 -1.20
CA LEU A 167 5.09 7.02 -0.94
C LEU A 167 5.81 8.37 -0.89
N THR A 168 6.97 8.42 -0.25
CA THR A 168 7.77 9.64 -0.13
C THR A 168 8.25 10.13 -1.49
N ASN A 169 8.71 9.22 -2.34
CA ASN A 169 9.28 9.54 -3.65
C ASN A 169 8.24 9.57 -4.79
N GLY A 170 6.98 9.20 -4.50
CA GLY A 170 5.93 9.11 -5.52
C GLY A 170 6.21 8.03 -6.58
N ASP A 171 6.89 6.94 -6.22
CA ASP A 171 7.33 5.93 -7.16
C ASP A 171 6.33 4.76 -7.28
N LYS A 172 5.45 4.81 -8.29
CA LYS A 172 4.53 3.69 -8.62
C LYS A 172 5.25 2.43 -9.08
N ARG A 173 6.52 2.53 -9.46
CA ARG A 173 7.33 1.44 -10.04
C ARG A 173 8.33 0.86 -9.06
N ALA A 174 8.35 1.31 -7.80
CA ALA A 174 9.26 0.83 -6.76
C ALA A 174 9.34 -0.71 -6.68
N PHE A 175 8.21 -1.38 -6.92
CA PHE A 175 8.10 -2.84 -6.87
C PHE A 175 8.08 -3.52 -8.25
N LYS A 176 8.06 -2.75 -9.35
CA LYS A 176 7.98 -3.30 -10.73
C LYS A 176 9.32 -3.93 -11.18
N GLN A 177 10.45 -3.37 -10.77
CA GLN A 177 11.77 -3.91 -11.16
C GLN A 177 12.07 -5.27 -10.51
N ALA A 178 11.56 -5.52 -9.30
CA ALA A 178 11.64 -6.82 -8.65
C ALA A 178 10.86 -7.90 -9.42
N GLN A 179 9.77 -7.49 -10.09
CA GLN A 179 8.98 -8.34 -10.99
C GLN A 179 9.73 -8.65 -12.29
N GLN A 180 10.34 -7.63 -12.91
CA GLN A 180 11.04 -7.76 -14.21
C GLN A 180 12.39 -8.49 -14.14
N LYS A 181 13.16 -8.33 -13.05
CA LYS A 181 14.45 -9.04 -12.88
C LYS A 181 14.30 -10.56 -12.77
N LYS A 182 13.11 -11.07 -12.42
CA LYS A 182 12.84 -12.52 -12.33
C LYS A 182 12.22 -13.11 -13.60
N THR A 183 11.60 -12.30 -14.45
CA THR A 183 11.11 -12.73 -15.78
C THR A 183 12.18 -12.64 -16.88
N GLY A 184 13.38 -12.16 -16.56
CA GLY A 184 14.49 -12.02 -17.51
C GLY A 184 15.16 -13.35 -17.86
N VAL A 185 14.48 -14.15 -18.68
CA VAL A 185 15.14 -15.04 -19.65
C VAL A 185 14.60 -14.69 -21.03
N ASP A 186 15.42 -13.94 -21.77
CA ASP A 186 15.45 -13.78 -23.23
C ASP A 186 14.24 -13.10 -23.91
N GLU A 187 14.22 -11.76 -23.90
CA GLU A 187 13.72 -11.00 -25.05
C GLU A 187 14.86 -10.11 -25.55
N GLY A 188 15.37 -10.44 -26.74
CA GLY A 188 16.47 -9.77 -27.42
C GLY A 188 16.14 -8.33 -27.85
N PRO A 189 17.11 -7.60 -28.43
CA PRO A 189 16.99 -6.16 -28.65
C PRO A 189 15.94 -5.83 -29.71
N ASP A 190 15.03 -4.91 -29.39
CA ASP A 190 14.12 -4.28 -30.35
C ASP A 190 14.93 -3.32 -31.25
N GLU A 191 14.82 -3.52 -32.57
CA GLU A 191 15.18 -2.52 -33.61
C GLU A 191 14.13 -1.40 -33.72
#